data_AF-A0A0F3GKJ0-F1
#
_entry.id   AF-A0A0F3GKJ0-F1
#
_cell.length_a   1.000
_cell.length_b   1.000
_cell.length_c   1.000
_cell.angle_alpha   90.00
_cell.angle_beta   90.00
_cell.angle_gamma   90.00
#
_symmetry.space_group_name_H-M   'P 1'
#
loop_
_entity.id
_entity.type
_entity.pdbx_description
1 polymer ?
#
loop_
_entity_poly.entity_id
_entity_poly.type
_entity_poly.pdbx_seq_one_letter_code
_entity_poly.pdbx_strand_id
1 'polypeptide(L)'
;YEHGELDMEYINKAVTEAMEELRGMSNTINDFMNFYSPKEERESLDLKVAAAEVLTLLYPILKDNLIDFTITCHAHSKTFTDIPEVICCDSFVLDTYKQHFQYVMLNILGNSKDAILHQRQLGLLGNETNGIIAVE
;
A
#
# COMPACT_ATOMS: atom_id res chain seq x y z
N TYR A 1 21.73 -13.95 35.76
CA TYR A 1 20.57 -13.07 35.57
C TYR A 1 20.80 -12.32 34.27
N GLU A 2 19.79 -12.09 33.42
CA GLU A 2 19.86 -11.54 32.03
C GLU A 2 19.83 -12.53 30.84
N HIS A 3 19.11 -13.66 30.93
CA HIS A 3 18.77 -14.45 29.72
C HIS A 3 17.27 -14.66 29.50
N GLY A 4 16.40 -14.13 30.38
CA GLY A 4 14.95 -14.27 30.26
C GLY A 4 14.21 -13.00 29.81
N GLU A 5 14.73 -11.82 30.13
CA GLU A 5 14.06 -10.54 29.83
C GLU A 5 14.24 -10.11 28.36
N LEU A 6 15.46 -10.28 27.81
CA LEU A 6 15.77 -10.00 26.40
C LEU A 6 14.99 -10.90 25.42
N ASP A 7 14.75 -12.16 25.80
CA ASP A 7 14.01 -13.11 24.97
C ASP A 7 12.51 -12.81 25.00
N MET A 8 11.96 -12.45 26.17
CA MET A 8 10.55 -12.06 26.28
C MET A 8 10.26 -10.71 25.60
N GLU A 9 11.19 -9.75 25.63
CA GLU A 9 11.03 -8.48 24.92
C GLU A 9 11.15 -8.66 23.39
N TYR A 10 12.09 -9.48 22.94
CA TYR A 10 12.23 -9.84 21.52
C TYR A 10 11.01 -10.61 21.00
N ILE A 11 10.52 -11.60 21.75
CA ILE A 11 9.31 -12.37 21.43
C ILE A 11 8.09 -11.45 21.45
N ASN A 12 7.95 -10.56 22.44
CA ASN A 12 6.82 -9.62 22.47
C ASN A 12 6.87 -8.62 21.31
N LYS A 13 8.06 -8.15 20.92
CA LYS A 13 8.22 -7.28 19.75
C LYS A 13 7.89 -8.01 18.46
N ALA A 14 8.41 -9.22 18.26
CA ALA A 14 8.09 -10.05 17.10
C ALA A 14 6.61 -10.45 17.04
N VAL A 15 5.97 -10.73 18.19
CA VAL A 15 4.53 -10.98 18.29
C VAL A 15 3.74 -9.70 18.03
N THR A 16 4.21 -8.53 18.46
CA THR A 16 3.54 -7.24 18.20
C THR A 16 3.66 -6.85 16.73
N GLU A 17 4.84 -6.97 16.12
CA GLU A 17 5.07 -6.73 14.69
C GLU A 17 4.27 -7.72 13.84
N ALA A 18 4.27 -9.01 14.19
CA ALA A 18 3.42 -10.00 13.53
C ALA A 18 1.93 -9.72 13.77
N MET A 19 1.52 -9.22 14.94
CA MET A 19 0.13 -8.84 15.21
C MET A 19 -0.26 -7.53 14.52
N GLU A 20 0.64 -6.59 14.26
CA GLU A 20 0.42 -5.37 13.47
C GLU A 20 0.33 -5.70 11.98
N GLU A 21 1.21 -6.58 11.49
CA GLU A 21 1.15 -7.16 10.15
C GLU A 21 -0.15 -7.97 9.96
N LEU A 22 -0.54 -8.79 10.93
CA LEU A 22 -1.81 -9.51 10.94
C LEU A 22 -3.03 -8.60 11.15
N ARG A 23 -2.95 -7.52 11.93
CA ARG A 23 -4.07 -6.55 12.11
C ARG A 23 -4.27 -5.68 10.86
N GLY A 24 -3.21 -5.38 10.13
CA GLY A 24 -3.30 -4.80 8.78
C GLY A 24 -3.88 -5.77 7.75
N MET A 25 -3.64 -7.08 7.89
CA MET A 25 -4.09 -8.12 6.95
C MET A 25 -5.43 -8.79 7.30
N SER A 26 -5.90 -8.71 8.55
CA SER A 26 -7.11 -9.44 8.99
C SER A 26 -8.42 -8.78 8.52
N ASN A 27 -8.34 -7.57 7.94
CA ASN A 27 -9.47 -6.86 7.36
C ASN A 27 -9.46 -6.86 5.82
N THR A 28 -8.48 -7.46 5.13
CA THR A 28 -8.39 -7.37 3.65
C THR A 28 -9.69 -7.78 2.96
N ILE A 29 -10.37 -8.83 3.42
CA ILE A 29 -11.69 -9.23 2.90
C ILE A 29 -12.74 -8.13 3.14
N ASN A 30 -12.77 -7.56 4.34
CA ASN A 30 -13.69 -6.48 4.70
C ASN A 30 -13.38 -5.20 3.91
N ASP A 31 -12.11 -4.91 3.66
CA ASP A 31 -11.64 -3.78 2.87
C ASP A 31 -12.01 -3.96 1.40
N PHE A 32 -11.88 -5.18 0.84
CA PHE A 32 -12.42 -5.51 -0.47
C PHE A 32 -13.94 -5.31 -0.51
N MET A 33 -14.69 -5.83 0.47
CA MET A 33 -16.16 -5.65 0.52
C MET A 33 -16.56 -4.16 0.60
N ASN A 34 -15.88 -3.38 1.43
CA ASN A 34 -16.11 -1.94 1.57
C ASN A 34 -15.72 -1.17 0.30
N PHE A 35 -14.68 -1.60 -0.41
CA PHE A 35 -14.23 -1.02 -1.67
C PHE A 35 -15.25 -1.21 -2.80
N TYR A 36 -15.85 -2.40 -2.88
CA TYR A 36 -16.87 -2.72 -3.88
C TYR A 36 -18.28 -2.25 -3.48
N SER A 37 -18.46 -1.73 -2.26
CA SER A 37 -19.74 -1.18 -1.82
C SER A 37 -20.01 0.16 -2.55
N PRO A 38 -21.13 0.29 -3.28
CA PRO A 38 -21.41 1.50 -4.06
C PRO A 38 -21.58 2.71 -3.13
N LYS A 39 -20.77 3.75 -3.37
CA LYS A 39 -20.95 5.08 -2.78
C LYS A 39 -21.26 6.07 -3.90
N GLU A 40 -22.50 6.54 -3.94
CA GLU A 40 -22.99 7.43 -5.01
C GLU A 40 -22.81 8.93 -4.68
N GLU A 41 -22.11 9.26 -3.60
CA GLU A 41 -21.89 10.63 -3.15
C GLU A 41 -20.48 11.10 -3.48
N ARG A 42 -20.37 12.37 -3.86
CA ARG A 42 -19.07 13.04 -4.00
C ARG A 42 -18.55 13.40 -2.62
N GLU A 43 -17.25 13.23 -2.43
CA GLU A 43 -16.55 13.64 -1.22
C GLU A 43 -15.28 14.41 -1.55
N SER A 44 -14.84 15.24 -0.61
CA SER A 44 -13.56 15.95 -0.71
C SER A 44 -12.44 14.96 -0.41
N LEU A 45 -11.57 14.71 -1.39
CA LEU A 45 -10.66 13.58 -1.38
C LEU A 45 -9.22 14.02 -1.64
N ASP A 46 -8.29 13.71 -0.73
CA ASP A 46 -6.87 13.72 -1.06
C ASP A 46 -6.54 12.48 -1.91
N LEU A 47 -6.11 12.73 -3.15
CA LEU A 47 -5.80 11.66 -4.12
C LEU A 47 -4.66 10.75 -3.66
N LYS A 48 -3.69 11.27 -2.89
CA LYS A 48 -2.57 10.48 -2.36
C LYS A 48 -3.05 9.51 -1.28
N VAL A 49 -3.93 9.99 -0.39
CA VAL A 49 -4.54 9.14 0.65
C VAL A 49 -5.40 8.08 -0.01
N ALA A 50 -6.22 8.46 -1.01
CA ALA A 50 -7.03 7.51 -1.76
C ALA A 50 -6.18 6.46 -2.52
N ALA A 51 -5.02 6.84 -3.05
CA ALA A 51 -4.06 5.93 -3.67
C ALA A 51 -3.42 4.99 -2.64
N ALA A 52 -3.07 5.51 -1.46
CA ALA A 52 -2.54 4.71 -0.35
C ALA A 52 -3.55 3.66 0.12
N GLU A 53 -4.84 3.98 0.19
CA GLU A 53 -5.90 3.01 0.50
C GLU A 53 -5.99 1.87 -0.54
N VAL A 54 -5.81 2.17 -1.83
CA VAL A 54 -5.76 1.14 -2.87
C VAL A 54 -4.49 0.29 -2.72
N LEU A 55 -3.36 0.91 -2.39
CA LEU A 55 -2.12 0.19 -2.12
C LEU A 55 -2.26 -0.75 -0.92
N THR A 56 -3.05 -0.43 0.11
CA THR A 56 -3.34 -1.34 1.22
C THR A 56 -3.93 -2.67 0.72
N LEU A 57 -4.85 -2.61 -0.25
CA LEU A 57 -5.47 -3.79 -0.84
C LEU A 57 -4.48 -4.64 -1.66
N LEU A 58 -3.55 -3.97 -2.35
CA LEU A 58 -2.56 -4.61 -3.21
C LEU A 58 -1.30 -5.06 -2.45
N TYR A 59 -1.03 -4.48 -1.29
CA TYR A 59 0.22 -4.64 -0.56
C TYR A 59 0.63 -6.10 -0.34
N PRO A 60 -0.26 -7.03 0.08
CA PRO A 60 0.12 -8.44 0.22
C PRO A 60 0.64 -9.03 -1.10
N ILE A 61 -0.03 -8.72 -2.21
CA ILE A 61 0.32 -9.22 -3.53
C ILE A 61 1.63 -8.57 -4.01
N LEU A 62 1.84 -7.28 -3.76
CA LEU A 62 3.08 -6.59 -4.13
C LEU A 62 4.27 -7.17 -3.37
N LYS A 63 4.11 -7.37 -2.05
CA LYS A 63 5.14 -7.94 -1.16
C LYS A 63 5.50 -9.38 -1.54
N ASP A 64 4.51 -10.24 -1.77
CA ASP A 64 4.73 -11.62 -2.23
C ASP A 64 5.49 -11.69 -3.56
N ASN A 65 5.39 -10.63 -4.36
CA ASN A 65 6.08 -10.50 -5.62
C ASN A 65 7.33 -9.61 -5.53
N LEU A 66 7.89 -9.30 -4.36
CA LEU A 66 9.07 -8.43 -4.23
C LEU A 66 8.92 -7.12 -5.04
N ILE A 67 7.78 -6.45 -4.88
CA ILE A 67 7.50 -5.15 -5.50
C ILE A 67 7.31 -4.14 -4.38
N ASP A 68 8.21 -3.17 -4.32
CA ASP A 68 8.11 -2.02 -3.44
C ASP A 68 7.25 -0.93 -4.10
N PHE A 69 6.76 -0.01 -3.29
CA PHE A 69 6.07 1.18 -3.79
C PHE A 69 6.66 2.45 -3.17
N THR A 70 6.45 3.58 -3.84
CA THR A 70 6.68 4.90 -3.28
C THR A 70 5.51 5.81 -3.62
N ILE A 71 5.17 6.73 -2.71
CA ILE A 71 4.25 7.84 -2.98
C ILE A 71 5.01 9.13 -2.76
N THR A 72 5.13 9.97 -3.77
CA THR A 72 5.79 11.27 -3.67
C THR A 72 4.75 12.39 -3.64
N CYS A 73 4.83 13.25 -2.63
CA CYS A 73 4.06 14.48 -2.55
C CYS A 73 4.97 15.65 -2.91
N HIS A 74 4.91 16.10 -4.17
CA HIS A 74 5.76 17.20 -4.66
C HIS A 74 5.52 18.52 -3.91
N ALA A 75 4.29 18.81 -3.49
CA ALA A 75 3.96 20.02 -2.72
C ALA A 75 4.73 20.12 -1.39
N HIS A 76 5.10 18.98 -0.80
CA HIS A 76 5.82 18.90 0.48
C HIS A 76 7.22 18.33 0.33
N SER A 77 7.67 18.04 -0.91
CA SER A 77 8.95 17.37 -1.20
C SER A 77 9.18 16.14 -0.32
N LYS A 78 8.12 15.35 -0.08
CA LYS A 78 8.15 14.17 0.79
C LYS A 78 7.80 12.92 0.00
N THR A 79 8.60 11.86 0.17
CA THR A 79 8.31 10.53 -0.37
C THR A 79 7.99 9.60 0.79
N PHE A 80 6.92 8.83 0.64
CA PHE A 80 6.44 7.82 1.57
C PHE A 80 6.78 6.44 1.00
N THR A 81 7.38 5.60 1.83
CA THR A 81 7.68 4.18 1.51
C THR A 81 6.82 3.22 2.31
N ASP A 82 6.04 3.73 3.26
CA ASP A 82 5.13 2.95 4.09
C ASP A 82 3.74 3.61 4.09
N ILE A 83 2.69 2.79 4.02
CA ILE A 83 1.29 3.21 3.85
C ILE A 83 0.80 4.00 5.07
N PRO A 84 1.02 3.57 6.33
CA PRO A 84 0.58 4.31 7.51
C PRO A 84 1.24 5.68 7.67
N GLU A 85 2.38 5.93 7.02
CA GLU A 85 3.07 7.22 7.06
C GLU A 85 2.47 8.27 6.11
N VAL A 86 1.60 7.84 5.18
CA VAL A 86 0.98 8.74 4.19
C VAL A 86 0.04 9.70 4.89
N ILE A 87 0.41 10.98 4.87
CA ILE A 87 -0.38 12.06 5.48
C ILE A 87 -1.18 12.83 4.44
N CYS A 88 -2.35 13.31 4.86
CA CYS A 88 -3.18 14.21 4.07
C CYS A 88 -2.44 15.52 3.77
N CYS A 89 -2.73 16.09 2.61
CA CYS A 89 -2.17 17.32 2.10
C CYS A 89 -3.26 18.05 1.31
N ASP A 90 -3.60 19.26 1.79
CA ASP A 90 -4.66 20.08 1.22
C ASP A 90 -4.38 20.54 -0.23
N SER A 91 -3.13 20.42 -0.69
CA SER A 91 -2.73 20.82 -2.05
C SER A 91 -3.25 19.88 -3.14
N PHE A 92 -3.70 18.67 -2.80
CA PHE A 92 -4.17 17.65 -3.76
C PHE A 92 -5.54 17.10 -3.39
N VAL A 93 -6.42 17.98 -2.92
CA VAL A 93 -7.81 17.65 -2.59
C VAL A 93 -8.72 17.93 -3.78
N LEU A 94 -9.61 16.99 -4.09
CA LEU A 94 -10.55 17.08 -5.21
C LEU A 94 -11.94 16.62 -4.80
N ASP A 95 -12.98 17.38 -5.17
CA ASP A 95 -14.37 16.98 -4.95
C ASP A 95 -14.81 16.01 -6.05
N THR A 96 -14.80 14.72 -5.74
CA THR A 96 -15.02 13.65 -6.73
C THR A 96 -15.65 12.41 -6.11
N TYR A 97 -15.93 11.42 -6.94
CA TYR A 97 -16.35 10.10 -6.50
C TYR A 97 -15.12 9.26 -6.17
N LYS A 98 -14.81 9.14 -4.88
CA LYS A 98 -13.66 8.38 -4.39
C LYS A 98 -13.59 6.98 -4.97
N GLN A 99 -14.72 6.28 -5.02
CA GLN A 99 -14.77 4.92 -5.54
C GLN A 99 -14.35 4.83 -7.01
N HIS A 100 -14.74 5.79 -7.85
CA HIS A 100 -14.33 5.82 -9.26
C HIS A 100 -12.82 6.06 -9.39
N PHE A 101 -12.27 6.99 -8.61
CA PHE A 101 -10.82 7.23 -8.56
C PHE A 101 -10.07 5.96 -8.13
N GLN A 102 -10.54 5.32 -7.06
CA GLN A 102 -9.95 4.11 -6.52
C GLN A 102 -9.98 2.94 -7.52
N TYR A 103 -11.06 2.77 -8.30
CA TYR A 103 -11.10 1.77 -9.37
C TYR A 103 -10.08 2.05 -10.47
N VAL A 104 -9.91 3.32 -10.87
CA VAL A 104 -8.88 3.70 -11.85
C VAL A 104 -7.50 3.40 -11.30
N MET A 105 -7.22 3.79 -10.06
CA MET A 105 -5.95 3.52 -9.39
C MET A 105 -5.65 2.02 -9.29
N LEU A 106 -6.64 1.20 -8.93
CA LEU A 106 -6.49 -0.26 -8.84
C LEU A 106 -6.05 -0.84 -10.19
N ASN A 107 -6.66 -0.40 -11.29
CA ASN A 107 -6.29 -0.85 -12.63
C ASN A 107 -4.87 -0.41 -13.01
N ILE A 108 -4.49 0.84 -12.72
CA ILE A 108 -3.16 1.36 -13.05
C ILE A 108 -2.07 0.62 -12.24
N LEU A 109 -2.27 0.46 -10.94
CA LEU A 109 -1.33 -0.25 -10.07
C LEU A 109 -1.26 -1.74 -10.41
N GLY A 110 -2.40 -2.35 -10.74
CA GLY A 110 -2.48 -3.72 -11.24
C GLY A 110 -1.67 -3.93 -12.52
N ASN A 111 -1.86 -3.06 -13.51
CA ASN A 111 -1.08 -3.06 -14.75
C ASN A 111 0.42 -2.87 -14.50
N SER A 112 0.79 -2.03 -13.53
CA SER A 112 2.19 -1.78 -13.16
C SER A 112 2.84 -3.04 -12.58
N LYS A 113 2.14 -3.72 -11.67
CA LYS A 113 2.56 -5.02 -11.11
C LYS A 113 2.70 -6.06 -12.22
N ASP A 114 1.71 -6.20 -13.11
CA ASP A 114 1.75 -7.16 -14.21
C ASP A 114 2.92 -6.86 -15.17
N ALA A 115 3.22 -5.59 -15.44
CA ALA A 115 4.36 -5.19 -16.25
C ALA A 115 5.69 -5.63 -15.61
N ILE A 116 5.87 -5.44 -14.29
CA ILE A 116 7.06 -5.88 -13.57
C ILE A 116 7.22 -7.40 -13.63
N LEU A 117 6.15 -8.15 -13.39
CA LEU A 117 6.16 -9.62 -13.47
C LEU A 117 6.49 -10.10 -14.88
N HIS A 118 5.97 -9.43 -15.90
CA HIS A 118 6.29 -9.74 -17.28
C HIS A 118 7.78 -9.51 -17.59
N GLN A 119 8.40 -8.44 -17.07
CA GLN A 119 9.85 -8.22 -17.22
C GLN A 119 10.68 -9.35 -16.59
N ARG A 120 10.22 -9.92 -15.46
CA ARG A 120 10.87 -11.09 -14.85
C ARG A 120 10.73 -12.34 -15.71
N GLN A 121 9.56 -12.58 -16.28
CA GLN A 121 9.35 -13.71 -17.21
C GLN A 121 10.27 -13.62 -18.44
N LEU A 122 10.52 -12.42 -18.93
CA LEU A 122 11.46 -12.15 -20.02
C LEU A 122 12.93 -12.24 -19.60
N GLY A 123 13.23 -12.39 -18.30
CA GLY A 123 14.59 -12.40 -17.75
C GLY A 123 15.27 -11.02 -17.74
N LEU A 124 14.51 -9.94 -17.95
CA LEU A 124 15.01 -8.56 -17.98
C LEU A 124 15.08 -7.94 -16.57
N LEU A 125 14.32 -8.48 -15.63
CA LEU A 125 14.42 -8.19 -14.20
C LEU A 125 14.74 -9.48 -13.45
N GLY A 126 15.70 -9.43 -12.52
CA GLY A 126 16.05 -10.58 -11.68
C GLY A 126 14.88 -11.01 -10.80
N ASN A 127 14.73 -12.33 -10.58
CA ASN A 127 13.66 -12.87 -9.73
C ASN A 127 13.82 -12.46 -8.26
N GLU A 128 15.04 -12.16 -7.83
CA GLU A 128 15.37 -11.68 -6.48
C GLU A 128 15.51 -10.15 -6.42
N THR A 129 15.31 -9.45 -7.53
CA THR A 129 15.41 -7.99 -7.60
C THR A 129 14.05 -7.36 -7.32
N ASN A 130 14.01 -6.41 -6.39
CA ASN A 130 12.79 -5.68 -6.10
C ASN A 130 12.36 -4.83 -7.31
N GLY A 131 11.11 -4.99 -7.72
CA GLY A 131 10.45 -4.01 -8.60
C GLY A 131 10.02 -2.79 -7.79
N ILE A 132 9.78 -1.66 -8.44
CA ILE A 132 9.30 -0.45 -7.78
C ILE A 132 8.14 0.14 -8.58
N ILE A 133 7.03 0.44 -7.90
CA ILE A 133 5.94 1.27 -8.43
C ILE A 133 6.02 2.64 -7.76
N ALA A 134 6.28 3.69 -8.54
CA ALA A 134 6.29 5.07 -8.04
C ALA A 134 4.97 5.78 -8.40
N VAL A 135 4.32 6.34 -7.38
CA VAL A 135 3.15 7.23 -7.49
C VAL A 135 3.62 8.65 -7.19
N GLU A 136 3.39 9.58 -8.11
CA GLU A 136 3.94 10.95 -8.06
C GLU A 136 2.85 12.01 -8.26
#